data_AF-D5UK92-F1
#
_entry.id   AF-D5UK92-F1
#
_cell.length_a   1.000
_cell.length_b   1.000
_cell.length_c   1.000
_cell.angle_alpha   90.00
_cell.angle_beta   90.00
_cell.angle_gamma   90.00
#
_symmetry.space_group_name_H-M   'P 1'
#
loop_
_entity.id
_entity.type
_entity.pdbx_description
1 polymer ?
#
loop_
_entity_poly.entity_id
_entity_poly.type
_entity_poly.pdbx_seq_one_letter_code
_entity_poly.pdbx_strand_id
1 'polypeptide(L)'
;MRRLPGRSPHVRPGARSPRRTPVAAGLALALGPVLLVGCSSGEPTPQERSTTALAKASDELSAIVAGFAPEGCTDASLPVTVEEGRLTAVLPDAADPSRPADRTFARAMVEGAGFGGFTAALAEEVCRQGSVSDATAVVERLGTELWRDAVARAQSTDGLAGDLPAGDDRPLYWTRLEAMAVLHQWSPEFTLTTEERASLVDTFDRAARGMLDIDLPPGDQVTRVLVSGFDPFSLDSGDEGPARGTVGNGIRHGNPSGATALAIDGTTTTAPDGTTVHYEAYTLPVSYPEFERGYLEDTVGPLMVAGDAGLDASITLSQGGGDAFALEQWNGRYHGDYAGNDRFAPCMPTGLTGAPQLAKDNPGCNVQVPERWGGGDSLTDPPQWTASTLPVAQMIEARTGTDVPRPPGDTWEDESVAFGVHWNASYAYFPSCDSADVEYVDQREDTYPPTVEPTPPPEGSCALSGGGGTYLSNESAYRNTLLRDRAGLDIPAGHIHTPDMQHFATDVAVTDATFEAWRDAIVAQSRELVEVVAAHS
;
A
#
# COMPACT_ATOMS: atom_id res chain seq x y z
N MET A 1 30.21 -49.69 -40.56
CA MET A 1 31.64 -49.95 -40.82
C MET A 1 32.26 -48.73 -41.49
N ARG A 2 33.30 -48.15 -40.85
CA ARG A 2 34.54 -47.50 -41.41
C ARG A 2 34.40 -46.56 -42.63
N ARG A 3 35.04 -45.39 -42.75
CA ARG A 3 36.24 -44.79 -42.11
C ARG A 3 36.43 -43.38 -42.71
N LEU A 4 36.91 -42.41 -41.92
CA LEU A 4 37.72 -41.27 -42.39
C LEU A 4 39.14 -41.76 -42.76
N PRO A 5 39.93 -41.02 -43.56
CA PRO A 5 40.97 -40.14 -42.96
C PRO A 5 41.36 -38.89 -43.81
N GLY A 6 41.76 -37.77 -43.19
CA GLY A 6 43.17 -37.31 -43.07
C GLY A 6 43.56 -36.33 -44.21
N ARG A 7 44.37 -35.27 -44.11
CA ARG A 7 45.40 -34.77 -43.18
C ARG A 7 45.69 -33.30 -43.58
N SER A 8 46.14 -32.47 -42.62
CA SER A 8 46.85 -31.19 -42.86
C SER A 8 48.29 -31.41 -43.36
N PRO A 9 48.97 -30.34 -43.85
CA PRO A 9 50.00 -29.72 -43.00
C PRO A 9 50.13 -28.18 -43.09
N HIS A 10 50.80 -27.65 -42.06
CA HIS A 10 51.21 -26.27 -41.76
C HIS A 10 51.96 -25.51 -42.86
N VAL A 11 51.82 -24.16 -42.90
CA VAL A 11 52.91 -23.14 -42.78
C VAL A 11 52.31 -21.77 -42.35
N ARG A 12 52.86 -21.15 -41.29
CA ARG A 12 52.85 -19.70 -40.96
C ARG A 12 54.30 -19.17 -41.22
N PRO A 13 54.63 -17.86 -41.33
CA PRO A 13 53.99 -16.70 -40.70
C PRO A 13 53.94 -15.39 -41.53
N GLY A 14 53.17 -14.41 -41.05
CA GLY A 14 53.21 -13.03 -41.55
C GLY A 14 52.51 -12.08 -40.57
N ALA A 15 53.28 -11.22 -39.93
CA ALA A 15 52.85 -10.27 -38.91
C ALA A 15 52.07 -9.07 -39.49
N ARG A 16 51.10 -8.54 -38.73
CA ARG A 16 50.88 -7.10 -38.53
C ARG A 16 49.87 -6.84 -37.41
N SER A 17 50.24 -5.87 -36.56
CA SER A 17 49.65 -5.46 -35.28
C SER A 17 48.22 -4.91 -35.33
N PRO A 18 47.51 -4.90 -34.18
CA PRO A 18 46.15 -4.39 -34.05
C PRO A 18 46.13 -2.87 -33.87
N ARG A 19 45.16 -2.19 -34.53
CA ARG A 19 44.84 -0.79 -34.24
C ARG A 19 44.00 -0.73 -32.97
N ARG A 20 44.55 -0.07 -31.95
CA ARG A 20 43.85 0.43 -30.76
C ARG A 20 43.10 1.72 -31.14
N THR A 21 41.82 1.79 -30.80
CA THR A 21 41.08 3.04 -30.61
C THR A 21 41.03 3.38 -29.12
N PRO A 22 41.15 4.66 -28.72
CA PRO A 22 41.46 5.05 -27.36
C PRO A 22 40.23 5.12 -26.46
N VAL A 23 40.43 4.68 -25.22
CA VAL A 23 39.57 4.91 -24.06
C VAL A 23 39.58 6.41 -23.75
N ALA A 24 38.41 7.05 -23.76
CA ALA A 24 38.24 8.40 -23.24
C ALA A 24 38.11 8.34 -21.71
N ALA A 25 38.91 9.15 -21.05
CA ALA A 25 39.08 9.23 -19.61
C ALA A 25 37.79 9.69 -18.91
N GLY A 26 37.50 9.04 -17.78
CA GLY A 26 36.40 9.36 -16.89
C GLY A 26 36.52 10.77 -16.30
N LEU A 27 35.39 11.47 -16.33
CA LEU A 27 35.17 12.72 -15.61
C LEU A 27 35.01 12.36 -14.13
N ALA A 28 35.94 12.83 -13.29
CA ALA A 28 35.81 12.79 -11.85
C ALA A 28 34.72 13.79 -11.42
N LEU A 29 33.57 13.28 -10.96
CA LEU A 29 32.60 14.06 -10.21
C LEU A 29 33.10 14.20 -8.77
N ALA A 30 33.36 15.44 -8.38
CA ALA A 30 33.78 15.82 -7.04
C ALA A 30 32.64 15.53 -6.05
N LEU A 31 32.82 14.49 -5.22
CA LEU A 31 32.09 14.33 -3.98
C LEU A 31 32.58 15.41 -3.01
N GLY A 32 31.71 16.36 -2.67
CA GLY A 32 31.95 17.31 -1.59
C GLY A 32 32.05 16.59 -0.24
N PRO A 33 32.85 17.10 0.72
CA PRO A 33 33.05 16.42 1.99
C PRO A 33 31.78 16.56 2.84
N VAL A 34 31.10 15.44 3.09
CA VAL A 34 30.13 15.35 4.18
C VAL A 34 30.94 15.39 5.48
N LEU A 35 30.74 16.46 6.24
CA LEU A 35 31.25 16.61 7.60
C LEU A 35 30.64 15.51 8.48
N LEU A 36 31.44 14.50 8.80
CA LEU A 36 31.19 13.56 9.89
C LEU A 36 31.32 14.30 11.23
N VAL A 37 30.22 14.84 11.73
CA VAL A 37 30.08 15.20 13.14
C VAL A 37 29.62 13.95 13.88
N GLY A 38 30.47 13.45 14.77
CA GLY A 38 30.18 12.28 15.58
C GLY A 38 29.02 12.53 16.53
N CYS A 39 27.98 11.70 16.39
CA CYS A 39 27.06 11.32 17.45
C CYS A 39 27.04 9.79 17.50
N SER A 40 27.00 9.24 18.71
CA SER A 40 26.86 7.81 18.97
C SER A 40 25.69 7.25 18.17
N SER A 41 25.93 6.32 17.25
CA SER A 41 24.89 5.67 16.44
C SER A 41 24.18 4.60 17.26
N GLY A 42 23.21 5.02 18.08
CA GLY A 42 22.06 4.16 18.35
C GLY A 42 21.16 4.21 17.12
N GLU A 43 20.62 3.07 16.68
CA GLU A 43 19.55 3.09 15.68
C GLU A 43 18.35 3.89 16.24
N PRO A 44 17.73 4.79 15.46
CA PRO A 44 16.54 5.50 15.92
C PRO A 44 15.44 4.48 16.26
N THR A 45 14.78 4.70 17.39
CA THR A 45 13.62 3.90 17.83
C THR A 45 12.49 3.96 16.80
N PRO A 46 11.55 2.99 16.77
CA PRO A 46 10.37 3.07 15.89
C PRO A 46 9.57 4.38 16.02
N GLN A 47 9.56 5.00 17.20
CA GLN A 47 8.96 6.33 17.43
C GLN A 47 9.81 7.47 16.83
N GLU A 48 11.13 7.38 16.88
CA GLU A 48 12.04 8.33 16.19
C GLU A 48 12.08 8.10 14.66
N ARG A 49 11.71 6.90 14.19
CA ARG A 49 11.59 6.56 12.78
C ARG A 49 10.30 7.07 12.13
N SER A 50 9.36 7.63 12.89
CA SER A 50 7.99 7.76 12.37
C SER A 50 7.33 9.11 12.60
N THR A 51 7.46 9.99 11.59
CA THR A 51 6.46 10.29 10.53
C THR A 51 7.23 10.48 9.20
N THR A 52 7.67 9.35 8.62
CA THR A 52 8.61 9.17 7.48
C THR A 52 10.04 9.70 7.69
N ALA A 53 10.96 9.28 6.81
CA ALA A 53 12.28 9.88 6.68
C ALA A 53 12.17 11.39 6.39
N LEU A 54 12.13 12.19 7.46
CA LEU A 54 12.04 13.64 7.38
C LEU A 54 13.21 14.19 6.58
N ALA A 55 12.90 14.90 5.50
CA ALA A 55 13.85 15.53 4.62
C ALA A 55 13.64 17.04 4.64
N LYS A 56 14.71 17.78 4.32
CA LYS A 56 14.58 19.22 4.10
C LYS A 56 13.62 19.47 2.93
N ALA A 57 12.58 20.27 3.16
CA ALA A 57 11.66 20.70 2.12
C ALA A 57 12.39 21.50 1.02
N SER A 58 11.92 21.36 -0.22
CA SER A 58 12.33 22.27 -1.30
C SER A 58 11.67 23.63 -1.10
N ASP A 59 12.29 24.70 -1.61
CA ASP A 59 11.71 26.05 -1.55
C ASP A 59 10.34 26.10 -2.25
N GLU A 60 10.18 25.31 -3.33
CA GLU A 60 8.93 25.16 -4.07
C GLU A 60 7.83 24.51 -3.22
N LEU A 61 8.14 23.42 -2.53
CA LEU A 61 7.18 22.76 -1.65
C LEU A 61 6.76 23.67 -0.50
N SER A 62 7.71 24.31 0.18
CA SER A 62 7.38 25.23 1.27
C SER A 62 6.55 26.43 0.78
N ALA A 63 6.73 26.87 -0.47
CA ALA A 63 5.88 27.90 -1.08
C ALA A 63 4.44 27.39 -1.33
N ILE A 64 4.27 26.13 -1.77
CA ILE A 64 2.94 25.50 -1.89
C ILE A 64 2.26 25.44 -0.52
N VAL A 65 2.96 24.93 0.49
CA VAL A 65 2.43 24.78 1.87
C VAL A 65 2.04 26.14 2.46
N ALA A 66 2.91 27.15 2.33
CA ALA A 66 2.60 28.52 2.76
C ALA A 66 1.41 29.14 2.02
N GLY A 67 1.14 28.70 0.77
CA GLY A 67 -0.02 29.15 -0.01
C GLY A 67 -1.37 28.68 0.55
N PHE A 68 -1.40 27.62 1.35
CA PHE A 68 -2.62 27.14 2.02
C PHE A 68 -2.89 27.83 3.36
N ALA A 69 -1.85 28.35 4.01
CA ALA A 69 -1.91 28.80 5.40
C ALA A 69 -1.96 30.34 5.53
N PRO A 70 -2.54 30.87 6.62
CA PRO A 70 -2.38 32.28 6.99
C PRO A 70 -0.91 32.70 7.12
N GLU A 71 -0.63 33.98 6.84
CA GLU A 71 0.73 34.53 6.96
C GLU A 71 1.31 34.32 8.36
N GLY A 72 2.53 33.79 8.43
CA GLY A 72 3.24 33.51 9.68
C GLY A 72 2.87 32.19 10.34
N CYS A 73 1.94 31.41 9.79
CA CYS A 73 1.55 30.12 10.37
C CYS A 73 2.53 28.98 10.06
N THR A 74 3.28 29.05 8.97
CA THR A 74 4.21 27.99 8.55
C THR A 74 5.67 28.45 8.61
N ASP A 75 6.57 27.50 8.89
CA ASP A 75 8.02 27.69 8.88
C ASP A 75 8.67 26.75 7.85
N ALA A 76 9.14 27.32 6.75
CA ALA A 76 9.77 26.62 5.63
C ALA A 76 11.08 25.89 5.99
N SER A 77 11.64 26.14 7.18
CA SER A 77 12.83 25.44 7.67
C SER A 77 12.50 24.07 8.29
N LEU A 78 11.24 23.83 8.62
CA LEU A 78 10.77 22.55 9.14
C LEU A 78 10.76 21.48 8.03
N PRO A 79 11.17 20.24 8.36
CA PRO A 79 11.23 19.18 7.38
C PRO A 79 9.84 18.66 7.00
N VAL A 80 9.80 17.90 5.92
CA VAL A 80 8.61 17.24 5.35
C VAL A 80 8.91 15.76 5.11
N THR A 81 7.89 14.99 4.76
CA THR A 81 8.04 13.60 4.36
C THR A 81 8.53 13.45 2.91
N VAL A 82 9.06 12.27 2.58
CA VAL A 82 9.36 11.89 1.19
C VAL A 82 8.08 11.92 0.33
N GLU A 83 6.94 11.54 0.90
CA GLU A 83 5.65 11.55 0.21
C GLU A 83 5.15 12.96 -0.07
N GLU A 84 5.22 13.86 0.91
CA GLU A 84 4.89 15.28 0.77
C GLU A 84 5.78 15.97 -0.26
N GLY A 85 7.02 15.49 -0.44
CA GLY A 85 7.91 15.90 -1.53
C GLY A 85 7.28 15.77 -2.93
N ARG A 86 6.30 14.87 -3.11
CA ARG A 86 5.61 14.65 -4.39
C ARG A 86 4.53 15.70 -4.68
N LEU A 87 4.19 16.58 -3.73
CA LEU A 87 3.21 17.65 -3.97
C LEU A 87 3.64 18.65 -5.06
N THR A 88 4.95 18.72 -5.36
CA THR A 88 5.51 19.52 -6.46
C THR A 88 5.50 18.78 -7.81
N ALA A 89 5.07 17.52 -7.87
CA ALA A 89 5.12 16.73 -9.09
C ALA A 89 4.16 17.26 -10.16
N VAL A 90 4.65 17.41 -11.39
CA VAL A 90 3.88 17.90 -12.54
C VAL A 90 3.94 16.85 -13.66
N LEU A 91 2.80 16.53 -14.25
CA LEU A 91 2.71 15.72 -15.46
C LEU A 91 2.88 16.59 -16.72
N PRO A 92 3.19 16.00 -17.89
CA PRO A 92 3.00 16.69 -19.16
C PRO A 92 1.55 17.15 -19.32
N ASP A 93 1.34 18.27 -20.01
CA ASP A 93 0.01 18.75 -20.34
C ASP A 93 -0.69 17.78 -21.30
N ALA A 94 -1.96 17.48 -21.03
CA ALA A 94 -2.71 16.49 -21.81
C ALA A 94 -3.04 16.97 -23.23
N ALA A 95 -3.14 18.29 -23.46
CA ALA A 95 -3.41 18.86 -24.77
C ALA A 95 -2.12 19.17 -25.56
N ASP A 96 -1.02 19.50 -24.87
CA ASP A 96 0.33 19.68 -25.43
C ASP A 96 1.40 19.01 -24.55
N PRO A 97 1.68 17.70 -24.76
CA PRO A 97 2.64 16.94 -23.96
C PRO A 97 4.09 17.46 -24.01
N SER A 98 4.40 18.42 -24.90
CA SER A 98 5.72 19.06 -24.95
C SER A 98 5.95 20.07 -23.82
N ARG A 99 4.90 20.37 -23.04
CA ARG A 99 4.92 21.32 -21.93
C ARG A 99 4.46 20.65 -20.63
N PRO A 100 4.95 21.11 -19.45
CA PRO A 100 4.35 20.73 -18.17
C PRO A 100 2.90 21.23 -18.10
N ALA A 101 2.06 20.48 -17.38
CA ALA A 101 0.71 20.92 -17.04
C ALA A 101 0.73 22.20 -16.19
N ASP A 102 -0.35 22.97 -16.24
CA ASP A 102 -0.47 24.26 -15.54
C ASP A 102 -0.59 24.13 -14.00
N ARG A 103 -0.72 22.90 -13.47
CA ARG A 103 -0.83 22.60 -12.04
C ARG A 103 -0.13 21.28 -11.71
N THR A 104 0.20 21.10 -10.43
CA THR A 104 0.76 19.85 -9.92
C THR A 104 -0.28 18.73 -9.99
N PHE A 105 0.19 17.48 -10.03
CA PHE A 105 -0.69 16.31 -10.04
C PHE A 105 -1.57 16.28 -8.78
N ALA A 106 -0.98 16.57 -7.62
CA ALA A 106 -1.72 16.69 -6.36
C ALA A 106 -2.88 17.69 -6.47
N ARG A 107 -2.63 18.91 -6.97
CA ARG A 107 -3.71 19.90 -7.16
C ARG A 107 -4.78 19.45 -8.14
N ALA A 108 -4.41 18.76 -9.22
CA ALA A 108 -5.38 18.17 -10.14
C ALA A 108 -6.29 17.14 -9.46
N MET A 109 -5.74 16.32 -8.56
CA MET A 109 -6.48 15.33 -7.75
C MET A 109 -7.42 16.00 -6.74
N VAL A 110 -6.88 16.89 -5.92
CA VAL A 110 -7.62 17.53 -4.83
C VAL A 110 -8.75 18.42 -5.37
N GLU A 111 -8.47 19.25 -6.39
CA GLU A 111 -9.50 20.11 -7.00
C GLU A 111 -10.49 19.31 -7.84
N GLY A 112 -10.01 18.29 -8.57
CA GLY A 112 -10.83 17.45 -9.42
C GLY A 112 -11.85 16.59 -8.65
N ALA A 113 -11.63 16.35 -7.37
CA ALA A 113 -12.59 15.67 -6.49
C ALA A 113 -13.50 16.62 -5.69
N GLY A 114 -13.26 17.93 -5.78
CA GLY A 114 -13.99 18.94 -4.99
C GLY A 114 -13.38 19.24 -3.61
N PHE A 115 -12.20 18.70 -3.27
CA PHE A 115 -11.51 18.93 -2.00
C PHE A 115 -10.59 20.17 -2.01
N GLY A 116 -10.62 20.97 -3.07
CA GLY A 116 -9.70 22.10 -3.31
C GLY A 116 -9.57 23.13 -2.18
N GLY A 117 -10.60 23.26 -1.33
CA GLY A 117 -10.63 24.17 -0.17
C GLY A 117 -10.28 23.52 1.18
N PHE A 118 -10.17 22.20 1.25
CA PHE A 118 -10.00 21.46 2.51
C PHE A 118 -8.71 21.87 3.24
N THR A 119 -7.56 21.82 2.55
CA THR A 119 -6.24 22.10 3.13
C THR A 119 -6.16 23.52 3.71
N ALA A 120 -6.76 24.51 3.01
CA ALA A 120 -6.79 25.89 3.49
C ALA A 120 -7.67 26.05 4.74
N ALA A 121 -8.83 25.39 4.79
CA ALA A 121 -9.70 25.39 5.96
C ALA A 121 -9.02 24.72 7.18
N LEU A 122 -8.34 23.60 6.96
CA LEU A 122 -7.55 22.92 7.98
C LEU A 122 -6.44 23.82 8.52
N ALA A 123 -5.67 24.45 7.64
CA ALA A 123 -4.64 25.40 8.05
C ALA A 123 -5.25 26.52 8.90
N GLU A 124 -6.31 27.16 8.41
CA GLU A 124 -6.98 28.26 9.13
C GLU A 124 -7.42 27.88 10.55
N GLU A 125 -7.90 26.66 10.76
CA GLU A 125 -8.34 26.19 12.06
C GLU A 125 -7.18 25.77 12.98
N VAL A 126 -6.20 25.03 12.47
CA VAL A 126 -5.02 24.61 13.23
C VAL A 126 -4.20 25.83 13.68
N CYS A 127 -4.02 26.83 12.82
CA CYS A 127 -3.26 28.04 13.12
C CYS A 127 -3.86 28.89 14.26
N ARG A 128 -5.13 28.65 14.64
CA ARG A 128 -5.80 29.35 15.75
C ARG A 128 -5.62 28.67 17.10
N GLN A 129 -5.10 27.45 17.12
CA GLN A 129 -5.02 26.67 18.35
C GLN A 129 -3.88 27.17 19.23
N GLY A 130 -4.18 27.33 20.53
CA GLY A 130 -3.23 27.79 21.54
C GLY A 130 -2.58 26.66 22.34
N SER A 131 -2.92 25.40 22.05
CA SER A 131 -2.40 24.24 22.76
C SER A 131 -2.36 23.00 21.85
N VAL A 132 -1.49 22.03 22.20
CA VAL A 132 -1.42 20.73 21.51
C VAL A 132 -2.75 19.99 21.65
N SER A 133 -3.38 20.00 22.83
CA SER A 133 -4.64 19.29 23.06
C SER A 133 -5.78 19.79 22.18
N ASP A 134 -5.90 21.11 22.00
CA ASP A 134 -6.93 21.68 21.13
C ASP A 134 -6.62 21.38 19.66
N ALA A 135 -5.34 21.43 19.27
CA ALA A 135 -4.89 21.04 17.94
C ALA A 135 -5.18 19.57 17.65
N THR A 136 -4.96 18.65 18.60
CA THR A 136 -5.29 17.22 18.45
C THR A 136 -6.77 17.02 18.15
N ALA A 137 -7.65 17.68 18.90
CA ALA A 137 -9.10 17.59 18.67
C ALA A 137 -9.51 18.13 17.28
N VAL A 138 -8.86 19.20 16.81
CA VAL A 138 -9.11 19.77 15.48
C VAL A 138 -8.66 18.81 14.38
N VAL A 139 -7.43 18.29 14.46
CA VAL A 139 -6.89 17.44 13.40
C VAL A 139 -7.57 16.07 13.34
N GLU A 140 -7.99 15.51 14.48
CA GLU A 140 -8.82 14.31 14.52
C GLU A 140 -10.16 14.54 13.81
N ARG A 141 -10.89 15.58 14.22
CA ARG A 141 -12.20 15.91 13.62
C ARG A 141 -12.11 16.14 12.12
N LEU A 142 -11.15 16.97 11.67
CA LEU A 142 -10.99 17.29 10.25
C LEU A 142 -10.50 16.07 9.44
N GLY A 143 -9.68 15.21 10.03
CA GLY A 143 -9.29 13.95 9.40
C GLY A 143 -10.49 13.02 9.20
N THR A 144 -11.32 12.85 10.24
CA THR A 144 -12.57 12.06 10.14
C THR A 144 -13.54 12.66 9.13
N GLU A 145 -13.69 13.99 9.08
CA GLU A 145 -14.52 14.66 8.06
C GLU A 145 -14.00 14.39 6.63
N LEU A 146 -12.69 14.44 6.41
CA LEU A 146 -12.10 14.11 5.11
C LEU A 146 -12.37 12.66 4.68
N TRP A 147 -12.25 11.70 5.62
CA TRP A 147 -12.58 10.30 5.36
C TRP A 147 -14.05 10.16 4.93
N ARG A 148 -14.97 10.68 5.74
CA ARG A 148 -16.41 10.62 5.47
C ARG A 148 -16.81 11.31 4.16
N ASP A 149 -16.18 12.44 3.84
CA ASP A 149 -16.40 13.12 2.56
C ASP A 149 -15.90 12.29 1.37
N ALA A 150 -14.78 11.59 1.50
CA ALA A 150 -14.28 10.67 0.49
C ALA A 150 -15.18 9.44 0.29
N VAL A 151 -15.68 8.85 1.38
CA VAL A 151 -16.66 7.75 1.35
C VAL A 151 -17.97 8.20 0.71
N ALA A 152 -18.54 9.31 1.17
CA ALA A 152 -19.78 9.86 0.61
C ALA A 152 -19.64 10.18 -0.89
N ARG A 153 -18.47 10.68 -1.30
CA ARG A 153 -18.16 10.88 -2.72
C ARG A 153 -18.13 9.57 -3.50
N ALA A 154 -17.41 8.56 -3.01
CA ALA A 154 -17.28 7.26 -3.68
C ALA A 154 -18.61 6.52 -3.83
N GLN A 155 -19.54 6.75 -2.91
CA GLN A 155 -20.87 6.14 -2.89
C GLN A 155 -21.97 7.02 -3.51
N SER A 156 -21.64 8.23 -3.97
CA SER A 156 -22.62 9.15 -4.53
C SER A 156 -23.20 8.64 -5.85
N THR A 157 -24.53 8.67 -5.94
CA THR A 157 -25.28 8.45 -7.19
C THR A 157 -25.77 9.76 -7.82
N ASP A 158 -25.53 10.88 -7.14
CA ASP A 158 -25.88 12.24 -7.57
C ASP A 158 -24.71 12.93 -8.28
N GLY A 159 -24.99 14.11 -8.85
CA GLY A 159 -23.97 14.94 -9.50
C GLY A 159 -22.84 15.34 -8.56
N LEU A 160 -21.61 15.04 -8.96
CA LEU A 160 -20.39 15.29 -8.19
C LEU A 160 -19.87 16.71 -8.42
N ALA A 161 -19.20 17.28 -7.42
CA ALA A 161 -18.29 18.39 -7.63
C ALA A 161 -16.99 17.88 -8.27
N GLY A 162 -16.42 18.68 -9.18
CA GLY A 162 -15.18 18.38 -9.89
C GLY A 162 -15.35 17.45 -11.09
N ASP A 163 -14.22 17.13 -11.73
CA ASP A 163 -14.16 16.43 -13.02
C ASP A 163 -13.60 14.99 -12.92
N LEU A 164 -13.24 14.54 -11.71
CA LEU A 164 -12.81 13.16 -11.49
C LEU A 164 -14.00 12.23 -11.22
N PRO A 165 -13.85 10.92 -11.43
CA PRO A 165 -14.87 9.94 -11.07
C PRO A 165 -15.11 9.87 -9.55
N ALA A 166 -16.29 9.40 -9.14
CA ALA A 166 -16.67 9.23 -7.73
C ALA A 166 -15.72 8.29 -6.99
N GLY A 167 -15.53 7.06 -7.50
CA GLY A 167 -14.79 5.99 -6.84
C GLY A 167 -13.27 6.10 -6.93
N ASP A 168 -12.72 7.24 -7.37
CA ASP A 168 -11.27 7.45 -7.44
C ASP A 168 -10.68 7.57 -6.02
N ASP A 169 -9.70 6.72 -5.69
CA ASP A 169 -9.05 6.68 -4.38
C ASP A 169 -7.95 7.73 -4.20
N ARG A 170 -7.36 8.17 -5.31
CA ARG A 170 -6.20 9.08 -5.32
C ARG A 170 -6.48 10.43 -4.65
N PRO A 171 -7.65 11.08 -4.81
CA PRO A 171 -7.91 12.37 -4.18
C PRO A 171 -7.80 12.37 -2.66
N LEU A 172 -8.21 11.29 -1.98
CA LEU A 172 -8.05 11.16 -0.53
C LEU A 172 -6.55 11.17 -0.16
N TYR A 173 -5.74 10.33 -0.81
CA TYR A 173 -4.30 10.25 -0.61
C TYR A 173 -3.61 11.63 -0.76
N TRP A 174 -3.87 12.33 -1.87
CA TRP A 174 -3.23 13.62 -2.14
C TRP A 174 -3.70 14.74 -1.19
N THR A 175 -4.99 14.75 -0.80
CA THR A 175 -5.51 15.74 0.16
C THR A 175 -4.87 15.53 1.54
N ARG A 176 -4.66 14.28 1.95
CA ARG A 176 -3.96 13.96 3.19
C ARG A 176 -2.52 14.45 3.18
N LEU A 177 -1.78 14.23 2.08
CA LEU A 177 -0.40 14.72 1.96
C LEU A 177 -0.32 16.25 2.05
N GLU A 178 -1.24 16.99 1.40
CA GLU A 178 -1.29 18.45 1.52
C GLU A 178 -1.51 18.90 2.97
N ALA A 179 -2.47 18.28 3.67
CA ALA A 179 -2.78 18.60 5.06
C ALA A 179 -1.62 18.26 6.01
N MET A 180 -1.01 17.08 5.84
CA MET A 180 0.15 16.67 6.65
C MET A 180 1.36 17.58 6.41
N ALA A 181 1.59 18.05 5.19
CA ALA A 181 2.66 19.01 4.91
C ALA A 181 2.44 20.34 5.66
N VAL A 182 1.19 20.82 5.76
CA VAL A 182 0.84 21.98 6.61
C VAL A 182 1.14 21.68 8.08
N LEU A 183 0.74 20.52 8.60
CA LEU A 183 1.00 20.13 9.99
C LEU A 183 2.50 19.98 10.29
N HIS A 184 3.29 19.46 9.34
CA HIS A 184 4.75 19.36 9.48
C HIS A 184 5.41 20.74 9.51
N GLN A 185 4.93 21.70 8.72
CA GLN A 185 5.47 23.07 8.71
C GLN A 185 4.78 24.04 9.68
N TRP A 186 3.74 23.63 10.41
CA TRP A 186 3.01 24.50 11.33
C TRP A 186 3.91 25.03 12.46
N SER A 187 3.97 26.35 12.64
CA SER A 187 4.80 27.02 13.63
C SER A 187 3.91 27.85 14.57
N PRO A 188 3.37 27.24 15.64
CA PRO A 188 2.52 27.95 16.60
C PRO A 188 3.32 28.89 17.51
N GLU A 189 2.62 29.79 18.21
CA GLU A 189 3.23 30.68 19.22
C GLU A 189 3.72 29.93 20.48
N PHE A 190 3.18 28.74 20.74
CA PHE A 190 3.61 27.88 21.83
C PHE A 190 4.72 26.92 21.37
N THR A 191 5.50 26.39 22.32
CA THR A 191 6.54 25.39 22.00
C THR A 191 5.88 24.08 21.59
N LEU A 192 6.07 23.67 20.34
CA LEU A 192 5.66 22.38 19.81
C LEU A 192 6.91 21.50 19.59
N THR A 193 7.01 20.42 20.34
CA THR A 193 8.12 19.46 20.20
C THR A 193 7.97 18.59 18.95
N THR A 194 9.05 17.94 18.53
CA THR A 194 9.01 16.98 17.40
C THR A 194 8.05 15.82 17.66
N GLU A 195 7.98 15.32 18.90
CA GLU A 195 7.09 14.23 19.29
C GLU A 195 5.61 14.66 19.25
N GLU A 196 5.29 15.83 19.79
CA GLU A 196 3.92 16.38 19.73
C GLU A 196 3.50 16.64 18.28
N ARG A 197 4.42 17.15 17.43
CA ARG A 197 4.15 17.33 16.00
C ARG A 197 3.87 16.00 15.30
N ALA A 198 4.70 15.00 15.54
CA ALA A 198 4.50 13.66 14.99
C ALA A 198 3.17 13.06 15.46
N SER A 199 2.78 13.28 16.73
CA SER A 199 1.49 12.84 17.27
C SER A 199 0.29 13.55 16.63
N LEU A 200 0.39 14.84 16.32
CA LEU A 200 -0.66 15.57 15.58
C LEU A 200 -0.83 15.03 14.16
N VAL A 201 0.29 14.80 13.45
CA VAL A 201 0.28 14.22 12.11
C VAL A 201 -0.28 12.80 12.13
N ASP A 202 0.14 11.96 13.08
CA ASP A 202 -0.36 10.59 13.27
C ASP A 202 -1.88 10.57 13.54
N THR A 203 -2.35 11.46 14.42
CA THR A 203 -3.78 11.59 14.73
C THR A 203 -4.59 11.95 13.48
N PHE A 204 -4.14 12.95 12.73
CA PHE A 204 -4.77 13.33 11.46
C PHE A 204 -4.75 12.17 10.45
N ASP A 205 -3.58 11.56 10.28
CA ASP A 205 -3.33 10.52 9.28
C ASP A 205 -4.23 9.31 9.53
N ARG A 206 -4.34 8.84 10.79
CA ARG A 206 -5.23 7.74 11.20
C ARG A 206 -6.70 8.12 11.06
N ALA A 207 -7.10 9.31 11.48
CA ALA A 207 -8.49 9.78 11.34
C ALA A 207 -8.92 9.80 9.86
N ALA A 208 -8.09 10.36 8.98
CA ALA A 208 -8.36 10.43 7.55
C ALA A 208 -8.23 9.07 6.81
N ARG A 209 -7.81 7.99 7.48
CA ARG A 209 -7.77 6.61 6.95
C ARG A 209 -9.06 5.83 7.25
N GLY A 210 -9.99 6.43 7.99
CA GLY A 210 -11.13 5.72 8.56
C GLY A 210 -10.80 4.93 9.83
N MET A 211 -9.54 4.89 10.26
CA MET A 211 -9.11 4.07 11.42
C MET A 211 -9.73 4.52 12.75
N LEU A 212 -10.24 5.75 12.82
CA LEU A 212 -10.92 6.31 13.99
C LEU A 212 -12.43 6.50 13.76
N ASP A 213 -12.97 6.02 12.64
CA ASP A 213 -14.38 6.18 12.27
C ASP A 213 -15.19 4.87 12.30
N ILE A 214 -14.55 3.74 12.61
CA ILE A 214 -15.18 2.41 12.64
C ILE A 214 -16.26 2.33 13.72
N ASP A 215 -17.52 2.18 13.32
CA ASP A 215 -18.69 2.07 14.22
C ASP A 215 -19.48 0.77 13.97
N LEU A 216 -19.13 -0.30 14.69
CA LEU A 216 -19.79 -1.59 14.55
C LEU A 216 -21.09 -1.67 15.38
N PRO A 217 -22.25 -1.91 14.75
CA PRO A 217 -23.51 -1.99 15.48
C PRO A 217 -23.54 -3.24 16.39
N PRO A 218 -24.00 -3.12 17.65
CA PRO A 218 -24.15 -4.28 18.54
C PRO A 218 -25.39 -5.10 18.18
N GLY A 219 -25.42 -6.38 18.57
CA GLY A 219 -26.61 -7.24 18.48
C GLY A 219 -26.39 -8.58 17.79
N ASP A 220 -27.33 -9.50 17.98
CA ASP A 220 -27.27 -10.89 17.54
C ASP A 220 -27.80 -11.12 16.10
N GLN A 221 -28.44 -10.12 15.49
CA GLN A 221 -28.92 -10.14 14.09
C GLN A 221 -28.09 -9.25 13.16
N VAL A 222 -26.80 -9.13 13.46
CA VAL A 222 -25.84 -8.32 12.71
C VAL A 222 -24.55 -9.11 12.50
N THR A 223 -24.09 -9.18 11.24
CA THR A 223 -22.76 -9.63 10.84
C THR A 223 -21.86 -8.43 10.60
N ARG A 224 -20.70 -8.38 11.25
CA ARG A 224 -19.73 -7.27 11.21
C ARG A 224 -18.50 -7.63 10.41
N VAL A 225 -18.33 -6.97 9.28
CA VAL A 225 -17.22 -7.22 8.36
C VAL A 225 -16.32 -6.01 8.34
N LEU A 226 -15.05 -6.21 8.68
CA LEU A 226 -14.03 -5.18 8.55
C LEU A 226 -13.13 -5.47 7.35
N VAL A 227 -12.89 -4.42 6.56
CA VAL A 227 -12.12 -4.52 5.33
C VAL A 227 -11.03 -3.46 5.28
N SER A 228 -9.78 -3.84 5.04
CA SER A 228 -8.72 -2.86 4.77
C SER A 228 -8.41 -2.75 3.28
N GLY A 229 -8.19 -1.53 2.79
CA GLY A 229 -7.52 -1.24 1.52
C GLY A 229 -6.12 -0.66 1.72
N PHE A 230 -5.44 -0.26 0.65
CA PHE A 230 -4.15 0.44 0.70
C PHE A 230 -4.16 1.74 -0.10
N ASP A 231 -3.26 2.66 0.28
CA ASP A 231 -2.94 3.86 -0.49
C ASP A 231 -2.38 3.53 -1.90
N PRO A 232 -2.42 4.50 -2.83
CA PRO A 232 -1.65 4.46 -4.08
C PRO A 232 -0.16 4.21 -3.87
N PHE A 233 0.49 3.54 -4.83
CA PHE A 233 1.91 3.19 -4.73
C PHE A 233 2.62 3.13 -6.09
N SER A 234 3.94 2.97 -6.05
CA SER A 234 4.82 3.03 -7.24
C SER A 234 4.76 4.38 -7.96
N LEU A 235 4.54 5.45 -7.21
CA LEU A 235 4.31 6.81 -7.72
C LEU A 235 5.55 7.46 -8.38
N ASP A 236 6.75 6.94 -8.09
CA ASP A 236 8.02 7.41 -8.68
C ASP A 236 8.41 6.64 -9.96
N SER A 237 7.56 5.71 -10.41
CA SER A 237 7.88 4.82 -11.53
C SER A 237 7.39 5.35 -12.89
N GLY A 238 7.64 4.57 -13.93
CA GLY A 238 7.15 4.83 -15.29
C GLY A 238 8.03 5.79 -16.10
N ASP A 239 7.73 5.87 -17.39
CA ASP A 239 8.47 6.72 -18.32
C ASP A 239 8.18 8.20 -18.05
N GLU A 240 9.24 9.01 -18.05
CA GLU A 240 9.11 10.47 -18.07
C GLU A 240 8.59 10.93 -19.44
N GLY A 241 7.61 11.83 -19.43
CA GLY A 241 7.06 12.39 -20.65
C GLY A 241 8.02 13.34 -21.38
N PRO A 242 7.64 13.83 -22.58
CA PRO A 242 8.55 14.63 -23.42
C PRO A 242 8.80 16.05 -22.88
N ALA A 243 8.00 16.53 -21.92
CA ALA A 243 8.16 17.83 -21.29
C ALA A 243 9.24 17.82 -20.20
N ARG A 244 10.24 18.69 -20.33
CA ARG A 244 11.28 18.86 -19.32
C ARG A 244 10.69 19.32 -17.98
N GLY A 245 11.10 18.68 -16.89
CA GLY A 245 10.67 19.02 -15.52
C GLY A 245 9.38 18.33 -15.09
N THR A 246 8.89 17.37 -15.88
CA THR A 246 7.75 16.51 -15.51
C THR A 246 8.24 15.19 -14.91
N VAL A 247 7.37 14.52 -14.14
CA VAL A 247 7.65 13.24 -13.51
C VAL A 247 7.21 12.06 -14.38
N GLY A 248 7.64 10.85 -13.99
CA GLY A 248 7.20 9.60 -14.60
C GLY A 248 5.70 9.34 -14.43
N ASN A 249 5.13 8.62 -15.38
CA ASN A 249 3.69 8.34 -15.44
C ASN A 249 3.15 7.49 -14.28
N GLY A 250 4.00 6.86 -13.46
CA GLY A 250 3.61 6.12 -12.26
C GLY A 250 2.90 6.98 -11.22
N ILE A 251 3.08 8.31 -11.25
CA ILE A 251 2.36 9.25 -10.39
C ILE A 251 0.83 9.14 -10.53
N ARG A 252 0.35 8.61 -11.66
CA ARG A 252 -1.08 8.41 -11.98
C ARG A 252 -1.70 7.19 -11.31
N HIS A 253 -0.90 6.31 -10.74
CA HIS A 253 -1.35 5.08 -10.12
C HIS A 253 -2.41 5.34 -9.04
N GLY A 254 -3.51 4.59 -9.09
CA GLY A 254 -4.43 4.41 -7.96
C GLY A 254 -4.21 3.07 -7.29
N ASN A 255 -5.08 2.69 -6.37
CA ASN A 255 -5.11 1.37 -5.76
C ASN A 255 -6.56 0.88 -5.63
N PRO A 256 -6.94 -0.21 -6.32
CA PRO A 256 -8.33 -0.69 -6.34
C PRO A 256 -8.79 -1.17 -4.96
N SER A 257 -7.87 -1.56 -4.08
CA SER A 257 -8.21 -1.90 -2.69
C SER A 257 -8.62 -0.67 -1.88
N GLY A 258 -7.96 0.48 -2.07
CA GLY A 258 -8.35 1.74 -1.47
C GLY A 258 -9.69 2.25 -2.02
N ALA A 259 -9.90 2.12 -3.33
CA ALA A 259 -11.18 2.43 -3.97
C ALA A 259 -12.31 1.53 -3.44
N THR A 260 -12.03 0.24 -3.21
CA THR A 260 -12.98 -0.70 -2.62
C THR A 260 -13.34 -0.31 -1.19
N ALA A 261 -12.36 0.06 -0.35
CA ALA A 261 -12.61 0.51 1.01
C ALA A 261 -13.59 1.69 1.04
N LEU A 262 -13.36 2.72 0.24
CA LEU A 262 -14.27 3.88 0.14
C LEU A 262 -15.67 3.49 -0.36
N ALA A 263 -15.77 2.51 -1.25
CA ALA A 263 -17.03 2.09 -1.85
C ALA A 263 -17.93 1.27 -0.90
N ILE A 264 -17.38 0.69 0.17
CA ILE A 264 -18.11 -0.21 1.08
C ILE A 264 -18.24 0.31 2.51
N ASP A 265 -17.41 1.28 2.91
CA ASP A 265 -17.43 1.79 4.28
C ASP A 265 -18.81 2.31 4.70
N GLY A 266 -19.27 1.90 5.88
CA GLY A 266 -20.58 2.24 6.43
C GLY A 266 -21.79 1.68 5.66
N THR A 267 -21.58 0.84 4.64
CA THR A 267 -22.70 0.24 3.88
C THR A 267 -23.29 -0.97 4.61
N THR A 268 -24.53 -1.30 4.26
CA THR A 268 -25.22 -2.48 4.80
C THR A 268 -25.90 -3.29 3.71
N THR A 269 -25.88 -4.62 3.83
CA THR A 269 -26.70 -5.53 3.03
C THR A 269 -27.59 -6.38 3.94
N THR A 270 -28.47 -7.19 3.33
CA THR A 270 -29.35 -8.10 4.08
C THR A 270 -29.14 -9.51 3.57
N ALA A 271 -28.71 -10.40 4.46
CA ALA A 271 -28.55 -11.81 4.16
C ALA A 271 -29.92 -12.49 3.92
N PRO A 272 -29.97 -13.64 3.23
CA PRO A 272 -31.23 -14.33 2.92
C PRO A 272 -32.09 -14.72 4.14
N ASP A 273 -31.48 -14.87 5.31
CA ASP A 273 -32.15 -15.18 6.57
C ASP A 273 -32.67 -13.94 7.33
N GLY A 274 -32.41 -12.74 6.80
CA GLY A 274 -32.80 -11.46 7.38
C GLY A 274 -31.72 -10.80 8.25
N THR A 275 -30.55 -11.42 8.42
CA THR A 275 -29.41 -10.83 9.13
C THR A 275 -28.92 -9.57 8.41
N THR A 276 -28.67 -8.50 9.16
CA THR A 276 -28.03 -7.29 8.59
C THR A 276 -26.54 -7.52 8.51
N VAL A 277 -25.94 -7.34 7.34
CA VAL A 277 -24.48 -7.31 7.23
C VAL A 277 -24.04 -5.85 7.21
N HIS A 278 -23.13 -5.50 8.11
CA HIS A 278 -22.57 -4.16 8.25
C HIS A 278 -21.09 -4.19 7.88
N TYR A 279 -20.70 -3.31 6.95
CA TYR A 279 -19.33 -3.22 6.44
C TYR A 279 -18.69 -1.94 6.94
N GLU A 280 -17.55 -2.08 7.61
CA GLU A 280 -16.65 -0.99 7.94
C GLU A 280 -15.36 -1.18 7.18
N ALA A 281 -14.71 -0.08 6.79
CA ALA A 281 -13.46 -0.14 6.07
C ALA A 281 -12.49 0.98 6.45
N TYR A 282 -11.21 0.73 6.18
CA TYR A 282 -10.14 1.69 6.42
C TYR A 282 -9.00 1.49 5.42
N THR A 283 -8.11 2.48 5.26
CA THR A 283 -6.96 2.37 4.35
C THR A 283 -5.64 2.29 5.09
N LEU A 284 -4.82 1.31 4.73
CA LEU A 284 -3.46 1.14 5.22
C LEU A 284 -2.46 1.97 4.41
N PRO A 285 -1.41 2.52 5.06
CA PRO A 285 -0.31 3.16 4.36
C PRO A 285 0.52 2.12 3.60
N VAL A 286 1.14 2.53 2.50
CA VAL A 286 2.17 1.73 1.83
C VAL A 286 3.54 2.10 2.43
N SER A 287 3.72 1.86 3.73
CA SER A 287 4.90 2.28 4.48
C SER A 287 5.13 1.42 5.74
N TYR A 288 6.34 0.88 5.94
CA TYR A 288 6.64 -0.03 7.07
C TYR A 288 6.64 0.63 8.46
N PRO A 289 7.16 1.86 8.67
CA PRO A 289 7.18 2.48 9.99
C PRO A 289 5.79 2.61 10.63
N GLU A 290 4.74 2.81 9.85
CA GLU A 290 3.35 2.83 10.32
C GLU A 290 2.88 1.45 10.79
N PHE A 291 3.24 0.37 10.08
CA PHE A 291 3.00 -0.99 10.53
C PHE A 291 3.77 -1.33 11.80
N GLU A 292 5.04 -0.91 11.92
CA GLU A 292 5.83 -1.08 13.15
C GLU A 292 5.21 -0.35 14.35
N ARG A 293 4.58 0.81 14.11
CA ARG A 293 3.82 1.56 15.13
C ARG A 293 2.51 0.90 15.52
N GLY A 294 1.99 -0.03 14.72
CA GLY A 294 0.76 -0.76 15.01
C GLY A 294 -0.49 -0.19 14.33
N TYR A 295 -0.36 0.48 13.17
CA TYR A 295 -1.52 1.03 12.45
C TYR A 295 -2.61 -0.02 12.18
N LEU A 296 -2.22 -1.25 11.84
CA LEU A 296 -3.17 -2.33 11.63
C LEU A 296 -3.69 -2.84 12.98
N GLU A 297 -2.80 -3.19 13.90
CA GLU A 297 -3.18 -3.85 15.14
C GLU A 297 -3.97 -2.95 16.09
N ASP A 298 -3.64 -1.66 16.20
CA ASP A 298 -4.39 -0.72 17.04
C ASP A 298 -5.77 -0.38 16.46
N THR A 299 -5.98 -0.65 15.16
CA THR A 299 -7.28 -0.47 14.51
C THR A 299 -8.13 -1.74 14.64
N VAL A 300 -7.55 -2.90 14.34
CA VAL A 300 -8.28 -4.18 14.26
C VAL A 300 -8.33 -4.90 15.61
N GLY A 301 -7.23 -4.89 16.35
CA GLY A 301 -7.07 -5.63 17.61
C GLY A 301 -8.16 -5.34 18.65
N PRO A 302 -8.60 -4.07 18.86
CA PRO A 302 -9.70 -3.77 19.78
C PRO A 302 -11.05 -4.39 19.38
N LEU A 303 -11.21 -4.74 18.10
CA LEU A 303 -12.43 -5.31 17.51
C LEU A 303 -12.37 -6.85 17.45
N MET A 304 -11.18 -7.45 17.62
CA MET A 304 -10.95 -8.90 17.67
C MET A 304 -11.29 -9.45 19.08
N VAL A 305 -12.54 -9.30 19.49
CA VAL A 305 -13.08 -9.80 20.76
C VAL A 305 -14.19 -10.81 20.51
N ALA A 306 -14.40 -11.76 21.42
CA ALA A 306 -15.51 -12.71 21.29
C ALA A 306 -16.86 -12.08 21.69
N GLY A 307 -17.93 -12.49 21.01
CA GLY A 307 -19.31 -12.12 21.33
C GLY A 307 -19.86 -10.95 20.51
N ASP A 308 -21.05 -10.47 20.88
CA ASP A 308 -21.94 -9.60 20.09
C ASP A 308 -21.43 -8.16 19.77
N ALA A 309 -20.15 -7.89 20.04
CA ALA A 309 -19.48 -6.62 19.78
C ALA A 309 -18.17 -6.78 18.99
N GLY A 310 -17.74 -8.02 18.70
CA GLY A 310 -16.53 -8.31 17.94
C GLY A 310 -16.79 -8.47 16.45
N LEU A 311 -15.72 -8.56 15.67
CA LEU A 311 -15.80 -8.83 14.23
C LEU A 311 -16.31 -10.25 13.96
N ASP A 312 -17.13 -10.36 12.92
CA ASP A 312 -17.55 -11.65 12.34
C ASP A 312 -16.67 -12.00 11.12
N ALA A 313 -16.05 -11.01 10.45
CA ALA A 313 -15.01 -11.25 9.45
C ALA A 313 -13.99 -10.09 9.39
N SER A 314 -12.73 -10.41 9.03
CA SER A 314 -11.65 -9.42 8.88
C SER A 314 -10.81 -9.69 7.63
N ILE A 315 -10.93 -8.82 6.63
CA ILE A 315 -10.36 -9.03 5.29
C ILE A 315 -9.35 -7.92 5.02
N THR A 316 -8.14 -8.28 4.59
CA THR A 316 -7.24 -7.29 3.99
C THR A 316 -7.24 -7.45 2.47
N LEU A 317 -7.36 -6.33 1.74
CA LEU A 317 -7.23 -6.31 0.29
C LEU A 317 -6.02 -5.49 -0.13
N SER A 318 -5.36 -5.92 -1.20
CA SER A 318 -4.39 -5.09 -1.91
C SER A 318 -4.39 -5.37 -3.39
N GLN A 319 -3.84 -4.44 -4.17
CA GLN A 319 -3.57 -4.71 -5.58
C GLN A 319 -2.50 -5.80 -5.72
N GLY A 320 -2.83 -6.85 -6.47
CA GLY A 320 -1.86 -7.82 -6.97
C GLY A 320 -1.35 -7.40 -8.34
N GLY A 321 -1.41 -8.32 -9.29
CA GLY A 321 -1.17 -8.05 -10.70
C GLY A 321 -1.91 -9.03 -11.59
N GLY A 322 -2.02 -8.71 -12.87
CA GLY A 322 -2.74 -9.55 -13.83
C GLY A 322 -4.25 -9.35 -13.74
N ASP A 323 -4.99 -10.34 -14.21
CA ASP A 323 -6.42 -10.28 -14.55
C ASP A 323 -7.32 -11.17 -13.68
N ALA A 324 -6.88 -11.49 -12.45
CA ALA A 324 -7.65 -12.32 -11.52
C ALA A 324 -7.49 -11.90 -10.04
N PHE A 325 -8.51 -12.22 -9.25
CA PHE A 325 -8.45 -12.17 -7.80
C PHE A 325 -7.73 -13.41 -7.26
N ALA A 326 -6.83 -13.23 -6.30
CA ALA A 326 -6.13 -14.30 -5.62
C ALA A 326 -6.55 -14.36 -4.15
N LEU A 327 -7.06 -15.51 -3.72
CA LEU A 327 -7.37 -15.81 -2.33
C LEU A 327 -6.13 -16.41 -1.67
N GLU A 328 -5.45 -15.64 -0.83
CA GLU A 328 -4.15 -16.04 -0.30
C GLU A 328 -4.28 -17.02 0.86
N GLN A 329 -3.63 -18.19 0.76
CA GLN A 329 -3.72 -19.23 1.78
C GLN A 329 -2.71 -19.07 2.92
N TRP A 330 -1.45 -18.77 2.59
CA TRP A 330 -0.32 -18.79 3.52
C TRP A 330 0.32 -17.42 3.62
N ASN A 331 0.45 -16.88 4.84
CA ASN A 331 1.10 -15.59 5.08
C ASN A 331 2.40 -15.83 5.85
N GLY A 332 3.50 -15.28 5.35
CA GLY A 332 4.83 -15.50 5.92
C GLY A 332 5.24 -14.39 6.88
N ARG A 333 5.95 -14.71 7.97
CA ARG A 333 6.60 -13.72 8.84
C ARG A 333 7.87 -13.16 8.19
N TYR A 334 7.75 -12.57 7.00
CA TYR A 334 8.86 -12.03 6.24
C TYR A 334 8.43 -10.85 5.36
N HIS A 335 9.33 -9.88 5.20
CA HIS A 335 9.23 -8.78 4.25
C HIS A 335 10.61 -8.54 3.62
N GLY A 336 10.60 -8.30 2.32
CA GLY A 336 11.78 -8.17 1.48
C GLY A 336 12.34 -6.75 1.47
N ASP A 337 13.23 -6.51 0.51
CA ASP A 337 13.99 -5.25 0.38
C ASP A 337 13.30 -4.19 -0.49
N TYR A 338 12.01 -4.37 -0.77
CA TYR A 338 11.19 -3.39 -1.47
C TYR A 338 10.79 -2.26 -0.53
N ALA A 339 11.07 -1.04 -0.95
CA ALA A 339 10.79 0.16 -0.16
C ALA A 339 9.32 0.60 -0.25
N GLY A 340 8.81 1.16 0.83
CA GLY A 340 7.51 1.84 0.89
C GLY A 340 7.47 3.16 0.10
N ASN A 341 6.33 3.85 0.16
CA ASN A 341 6.16 5.18 -0.44
C ASN A 341 7.11 6.22 0.17
N ASP A 342 7.55 6.01 1.41
CA ASP A 342 8.55 6.80 2.13
C ASP A 342 10.00 6.49 1.71
N ARG A 343 10.19 5.55 0.78
CA ARG A 343 11.47 5.00 0.31
C ARG A 343 12.28 4.27 1.39
N PHE A 344 11.64 3.89 2.50
CA PHE A 344 12.26 3.05 3.51
C PHE A 344 12.02 1.57 3.21
N ALA A 345 13.09 0.78 3.29
CA ALA A 345 13.04 -0.68 3.28
C ALA A 345 13.73 -1.18 4.56
N PRO A 346 13.01 -1.85 5.47
CA PRO A 346 13.58 -2.37 6.72
C PRO A 346 14.56 -3.54 6.47
N CYS A 347 14.27 -4.38 5.47
CA CYS A 347 15.18 -5.42 5.03
C CYS A 347 16.23 -4.82 4.09
N MET A 348 17.49 -4.79 4.51
CA MET A 348 18.57 -4.26 3.68
C MET A 348 18.79 -5.14 2.42
N PRO A 349 19.02 -4.53 1.24
CA PRO A 349 19.27 -5.28 0.01
C PRO A 349 20.49 -6.21 0.12
N THR A 350 20.34 -7.45 -0.37
CA THR A 350 21.39 -8.49 -0.36
C THR A 350 22.71 -7.99 -0.97
N GLY A 351 22.64 -7.19 -2.04
CA GLY A 351 23.81 -6.65 -2.72
C GLY A 351 24.65 -5.67 -1.88
N LEU A 352 24.06 -5.08 -0.84
CA LEU A 352 24.75 -4.16 0.08
C LEU A 352 25.34 -4.87 1.29
N THR A 353 24.71 -5.95 1.77
CA THR A 353 25.15 -6.69 2.95
C THR A 353 26.10 -7.85 2.61
N GLY A 354 26.00 -8.41 1.40
CA GLY A 354 26.77 -9.59 0.97
C GLY A 354 26.40 -10.88 1.73
N ALA A 355 25.38 -10.85 2.58
CA ALA A 355 24.87 -11.96 3.36
C ALA A 355 23.51 -12.41 2.81
N PRO A 356 23.18 -13.73 2.84
CA PRO A 356 21.83 -14.20 2.52
C PRO A 356 20.82 -13.52 3.45
N GLN A 357 19.63 -13.19 2.93
CA GLN A 357 18.54 -12.58 3.72
C GLN A 357 17.86 -13.64 4.60
N LEU A 358 18.61 -14.21 5.54
CA LEU A 358 18.08 -15.12 6.53
C LEU A 358 17.27 -14.35 7.57
N ALA A 359 16.04 -14.79 7.81
CA ALA A 359 15.18 -14.30 8.88
C ALA A 359 15.89 -14.26 10.25
N LYS A 360 16.83 -15.17 10.52
CA LYS A 360 17.52 -15.29 11.81
C LYS A 360 18.59 -14.23 12.05
N ASP A 361 19.39 -13.93 11.02
CA ASP A 361 20.55 -13.03 11.13
C ASP A 361 20.22 -11.64 10.58
N ASN A 362 19.01 -11.43 10.08
CA ASN A 362 18.51 -10.16 9.58
C ASN A 362 17.09 -9.90 10.11
N PRO A 363 16.94 -9.54 11.41
CA PRO A 363 15.63 -9.38 12.02
C PRO A 363 14.78 -8.26 11.38
N GLY A 364 15.41 -7.32 10.67
CA GLY A 364 14.72 -6.29 9.89
C GLY A 364 13.99 -6.81 8.65
N CYS A 365 14.16 -8.08 8.28
CA CYS A 365 13.36 -8.75 7.23
C CYS A 365 12.21 -9.58 7.80
N ASN A 366 12.01 -9.63 9.12
CA ASN A 366 10.87 -10.31 9.73
C ASN A 366 9.76 -9.31 10.03
N VAL A 367 8.52 -9.67 9.68
CA VAL A 367 7.34 -8.93 10.13
C VAL A 367 7.39 -8.77 11.65
N GLN A 368 7.42 -7.52 12.13
CA GLN A 368 7.51 -7.17 13.54
C GLN A 368 6.17 -6.65 14.06
N VAL A 369 5.45 -7.49 14.78
CA VAL A 369 4.18 -7.12 15.41
C VAL A 369 4.44 -6.41 16.74
N PRO A 370 3.69 -5.34 17.09
CA PRO A 370 3.85 -4.68 18.38
C PRO A 370 3.65 -5.63 19.57
N GLU A 371 4.49 -5.52 20.61
CA GLU A 371 4.44 -6.40 21.80
C GLU A 371 3.05 -6.46 22.44
N ARG A 372 2.36 -5.31 22.51
CA ARG A 372 0.99 -5.20 23.06
C ARG A 372 -0.05 -6.05 22.33
N TRP A 373 0.23 -6.50 21.11
CA TRP A 373 -0.63 -7.33 20.26
C TRP A 373 -0.08 -8.73 20.04
N GLY A 374 0.77 -9.21 20.95
CA GLY A 374 1.35 -10.55 20.84
C GLY A 374 2.57 -10.62 19.92
N GLY A 375 3.22 -9.48 19.68
CA GLY A 375 4.59 -9.45 19.19
C GLY A 375 5.55 -10.25 20.08
N GLY A 376 6.70 -10.61 19.53
CA GLY A 376 7.70 -11.42 20.19
C GLY A 376 9.05 -11.29 19.49
N ASP A 377 10.12 -11.47 20.27
CA ASP A 377 11.51 -11.25 19.84
C ASP A 377 12.23 -12.54 19.41
N SER A 378 11.53 -13.67 19.48
CA SER A 378 12.09 -14.97 19.11
C SER A 378 11.86 -15.30 17.63
N LEU A 379 12.60 -16.29 17.11
CA LEU A 379 12.45 -16.75 15.73
C LEU A 379 11.13 -17.47 15.45
N THR A 380 10.48 -18.01 16.48
CA THR A 380 9.31 -18.88 16.32
C THR A 380 8.06 -18.35 17.02
N ASP A 381 8.18 -17.22 17.70
CA ASP A 381 7.08 -16.51 18.34
C ASP A 381 7.25 -15.01 18.05
N PRO A 382 6.40 -14.41 17.20
CA PRO A 382 5.27 -15.02 16.46
C PRO A 382 5.66 -16.13 15.47
N PRO A 383 4.74 -17.05 15.11
CA PRO A 383 5.01 -18.19 14.23
C PRO A 383 5.47 -17.74 12.84
N GLN A 384 6.29 -18.55 12.17
CA GLN A 384 6.79 -18.21 10.83
C GLN A 384 5.69 -18.14 9.76
N TRP A 385 4.56 -18.80 9.99
CA TRP A 385 3.43 -18.85 9.07
C TRP A 385 2.12 -18.67 9.83
N THR A 386 1.19 -17.95 9.21
CA THR A 386 -0.24 -17.99 9.55
C THR A 386 -1.02 -18.41 8.31
N ALA A 387 -2.27 -18.84 8.51
CA ALA A 387 -3.13 -19.32 7.44
C ALA A 387 -4.40 -18.49 7.33
N SER A 388 -4.87 -18.28 6.10
CA SER A 388 -6.20 -17.74 5.84
C SER A 388 -7.27 -18.74 6.24
N THR A 389 -8.40 -18.21 6.74
CA THR A 389 -9.63 -18.97 7.03
C THR A 389 -10.79 -18.46 6.18
N LEU A 390 -10.50 -17.79 5.05
CA LEU A 390 -11.54 -17.37 4.11
C LEU A 390 -12.32 -18.58 3.56
N PRO A 391 -13.61 -18.44 3.26
CA PRO A 391 -14.45 -19.50 2.70
C PRO A 391 -14.14 -19.73 1.21
N VAL A 392 -12.94 -20.23 0.91
CA VAL A 392 -12.38 -20.33 -0.46
C VAL A 392 -13.30 -21.06 -1.43
N ALA A 393 -13.89 -22.18 -1.00
CA ALA A 393 -14.81 -22.96 -1.83
C ALA A 393 -15.97 -22.10 -2.32
N GLN A 394 -16.61 -21.39 -1.39
CA GLN A 394 -17.76 -20.55 -1.66
C GLN A 394 -17.39 -19.33 -2.50
N MET A 395 -16.23 -18.73 -2.26
CA MET A 395 -15.75 -17.59 -3.04
C MET A 395 -15.45 -17.94 -4.50
N ILE A 396 -14.91 -19.14 -4.77
CA ILE A 396 -14.70 -19.63 -6.15
C ILE A 396 -16.04 -20.00 -6.79
N GLU A 397 -16.91 -20.74 -6.08
CA GLU A 397 -18.21 -21.19 -6.59
C GLU A 397 -19.19 -20.05 -6.88
N ALA A 398 -19.07 -18.93 -6.16
CA ALA A 398 -19.94 -17.76 -6.32
C ALA A 398 -19.81 -17.09 -7.69
N ARG A 399 -18.67 -17.25 -8.38
CA ARG A 399 -18.42 -16.64 -9.71
C ARG A 399 -18.77 -15.15 -9.75
N THR A 400 -18.28 -14.41 -8.76
CA THR A 400 -18.63 -13.00 -8.47
C THR A 400 -18.45 -12.02 -9.62
N GLY A 401 -17.71 -12.39 -10.66
CA GLY A 401 -17.56 -11.59 -11.87
C GLY A 401 -18.69 -11.73 -12.90
N THR A 402 -19.70 -12.59 -12.72
CA THR A 402 -20.71 -12.87 -13.77
C THR A 402 -21.55 -11.65 -14.16
N ASP A 403 -21.95 -10.81 -13.20
CA ASP A 403 -22.76 -9.62 -13.46
C ASP A 403 -21.92 -8.32 -13.52
N VAL A 404 -20.59 -8.45 -13.51
CA VAL A 404 -19.66 -7.33 -13.57
C VAL A 404 -19.27 -7.04 -15.03
N PRO A 405 -19.35 -5.78 -15.50
CA PRO A 405 -18.89 -5.43 -16.84
C PRO A 405 -17.39 -5.69 -17.03
N ARG A 406 -17.02 -6.39 -18.10
CA ARG A 406 -15.62 -6.59 -18.50
C ARG A 406 -14.98 -5.27 -18.95
N PRO A 407 -13.83 -4.85 -18.38
CA PRO A 407 -13.18 -3.64 -18.83
C PRO A 407 -12.43 -3.84 -20.17
N PRO A 408 -12.13 -2.75 -20.90
CA PRO A 408 -11.42 -2.86 -22.17
C PRO A 408 -10.02 -3.46 -22.02
N GLY A 409 -9.73 -4.48 -22.83
CA GLY A 409 -8.40 -5.10 -22.89
C GLY A 409 -8.14 -6.19 -21.85
N ASP A 410 -9.15 -6.54 -21.04
CA ASP A 410 -9.08 -7.69 -20.14
C ASP A 410 -8.86 -9.01 -20.91
N THR A 411 -8.03 -9.87 -20.34
CA THR A 411 -7.50 -11.09 -20.96
C THR A 411 -7.94 -12.39 -20.28
N TRP A 412 -8.78 -12.32 -19.24
CA TRP A 412 -9.18 -13.52 -18.50
C TRP A 412 -9.88 -14.54 -19.43
N GLU A 413 -9.49 -15.81 -19.37
CA GLU A 413 -9.89 -16.83 -20.36
C GLU A 413 -11.39 -17.12 -20.36
N ASP A 414 -12.05 -17.12 -19.19
CA ASP A 414 -13.50 -17.33 -19.09
C ASP A 414 -14.26 -16.02 -19.35
N GLU A 415 -14.72 -15.84 -20.59
CA GLU A 415 -15.50 -14.68 -21.04
C GLU A 415 -16.84 -14.46 -20.31
N SER A 416 -17.31 -15.41 -19.49
CA SER A 416 -18.58 -15.30 -18.75
C SER A 416 -18.49 -14.64 -17.38
N VAL A 417 -17.30 -14.22 -16.97
CA VAL A 417 -17.04 -13.42 -15.76
C VAL A 417 -16.15 -12.23 -16.11
N ALA A 418 -16.15 -11.17 -15.30
CA ALA A 418 -15.17 -10.09 -15.43
C ALA A 418 -13.75 -10.60 -15.17
N PHE A 419 -13.47 -10.98 -13.92
CA PHE A 419 -12.19 -11.53 -13.52
C PHE A 419 -12.34 -12.93 -12.90
N GLY A 420 -11.30 -13.73 -13.03
CA GLY A 420 -11.19 -15.00 -12.33
C GLY A 420 -11.03 -14.83 -10.83
N VAL A 421 -11.36 -15.87 -10.07
CA VAL A 421 -11.05 -15.98 -8.64
C VAL A 421 -10.31 -17.30 -8.46
N HIS A 422 -9.10 -17.24 -7.95
CA HIS A 422 -8.28 -18.43 -7.73
C HIS A 422 -7.78 -18.52 -6.29
N TRP A 423 -7.64 -19.75 -5.80
CA TRP A 423 -6.94 -20.05 -4.58
C TRP A 423 -5.43 -20.00 -4.81
N ASN A 424 -4.73 -19.07 -4.17
CA ASN A 424 -3.28 -18.98 -4.22
C ASN A 424 -2.68 -19.58 -2.94
N ALA A 425 -2.07 -20.75 -3.10
CA ALA A 425 -1.36 -21.46 -2.05
C ALA A 425 0.16 -21.50 -2.29
N SER A 426 0.68 -20.63 -3.16
CA SER A 426 2.11 -20.51 -3.43
C SER A 426 2.84 -19.80 -2.29
N TYR A 427 4.06 -20.25 -1.96
CA TYR A 427 4.95 -19.65 -0.95
C TYR A 427 6.41 -20.04 -1.19
N ALA A 428 7.33 -19.28 -0.59
CA ALA A 428 8.75 -19.58 -0.58
C ALA A 428 9.27 -19.63 0.86
N TYR A 429 10.20 -20.55 1.13
CA TYR A 429 10.67 -20.79 2.49
C TYR A 429 12.13 -21.25 2.55
N PHE A 430 12.73 -21.04 3.72
CA PHE A 430 13.97 -21.68 4.11
C PHE A 430 13.64 -22.98 4.86
N PRO A 431 14.23 -24.14 4.51
CA PRO A 431 13.98 -25.41 5.19
C PRO A 431 14.25 -25.38 6.70
N SER A 432 15.12 -24.47 7.14
CA SER A 432 15.28 -24.05 8.53
C SER A 432 15.80 -22.63 8.57
N CYS A 433 15.65 -21.93 9.69
CA CYS A 433 16.09 -20.53 9.84
C CYS A 433 17.62 -20.32 9.77
N ASP A 434 18.40 -21.41 9.79
CA ASP A 434 19.86 -21.41 9.62
C ASP A 434 20.29 -21.81 8.21
N SER A 435 19.34 -22.15 7.33
CA SER A 435 19.61 -22.56 5.95
C SER A 435 19.52 -21.38 5.00
N ALA A 436 20.51 -21.22 4.13
CA ALA A 436 20.46 -20.30 3.00
C ALA A 436 19.81 -20.90 1.73
N ASP A 437 19.42 -22.18 1.78
CA ASP A 437 18.69 -22.81 0.70
C ASP A 437 17.25 -22.29 0.69
N VAL A 438 16.74 -21.95 -0.50
CA VAL A 438 15.37 -21.49 -0.70
C VAL A 438 14.60 -22.53 -1.50
N GLU A 439 13.46 -22.92 -0.97
CA GLU A 439 12.50 -23.82 -1.60
C GLU A 439 11.25 -23.02 -2.00
N TYR A 440 10.62 -23.44 -3.09
CA TYR A 440 9.44 -22.78 -3.65
C TYR A 440 8.32 -23.80 -3.84
N VAL A 441 7.12 -23.43 -3.41
CA VAL A 441 5.89 -24.15 -3.70
C VAL A 441 5.03 -23.24 -4.57
N ASP A 442 4.67 -23.72 -5.75
CA ASP A 442 3.79 -23.02 -6.68
C ASP A 442 2.50 -23.81 -6.85
N GLN A 443 1.40 -23.30 -6.29
CA GLN A 443 0.09 -23.94 -6.26
C GLN A 443 -0.99 -22.89 -6.40
N ARG A 444 -1.68 -22.90 -7.53
CA ARG A 444 -2.83 -22.03 -7.82
C ARG A 444 -3.93 -22.85 -8.45
N GLU A 445 -5.15 -22.69 -7.96
CA GLU A 445 -6.32 -23.44 -8.41
C GLU A 445 -7.50 -22.48 -8.57
N ASP A 446 -8.12 -22.48 -9.74
CA ASP A 446 -9.29 -21.66 -10.09
C ASP A 446 -10.61 -22.47 -10.04
N THR A 447 -10.55 -23.71 -9.56
CA THR A 447 -11.69 -24.61 -9.41
C THR A 447 -11.71 -25.23 -8.01
N TYR A 448 -12.90 -25.58 -7.54
CA TYR A 448 -13.11 -26.26 -6.27
C TYR A 448 -13.95 -27.55 -6.44
N PRO A 449 -13.62 -28.67 -5.77
CA PRO A 449 -12.40 -28.89 -4.97
C PRO A 449 -11.13 -28.78 -5.84
N PRO A 450 -9.99 -28.38 -5.27
CA PRO A 450 -8.76 -28.22 -6.05
C PRO A 450 -8.29 -29.56 -6.62
N THR A 451 -7.55 -29.52 -7.73
CA THR A 451 -6.95 -30.74 -8.30
C THR A 451 -5.93 -31.36 -7.34
N VAL A 452 -5.20 -30.50 -6.61
CA VAL A 452 -4.24 -30.86 -5.58
C VAL A 452 -4.53 -30.05 -4.33
N GLU A 453 -4.71 -30.72 -3.20
CA GLU A 453 -4.87 -30.03 -1.91
C GLU A 453 -3.65 -29.13 -1.62
N PRO A 454 -3.86 -27.92 -1.05
CA PRO A 454 -2.77 -27.04 -0.69
C PRO A 454 -1.76 -27.72 0.22
N THR A 455 -0.48 -27.61 -0.14
CA THR A 455 0.61 -28.14 0.67
C THR A 455 0.92 -27.16 1.80
N PRO A 456 0.74 -27.51 3.08
CA PRO A 456 1.09 -26.60 4.17
C PRO A 456 2.61 -26.37 4.23
N PRO A 457 3.06 -25.15 4.62
CA PRO A 457 4.47 -24.90 4.88
C PRO A 457 5.05 -25.92 5.86
N PRO A 458 6.27 -26.47 5.61
CA PRO A 458 6.85 -27.49 6.47
C PRO A 458 7.04 -26.99 7.91
N GLU A 459 6.78 -27.87 8.89
CA GLU A 459 7.05 -27.58 10.30
C GLU A 459 8.54 -27.24 10.51
N GLY A 460 8.82 -26.15 11.23
CA GLY A 460 10.17 -25.67 11.50
C GLY A 460 10.85 -24.91 10.34
N SER A 461 10.16 -24.72 9.21
CA SER A 461 10.61 -23.82 8.16
C SER A 461 10.58 -22.35 8.60
N CYS A 462 11.40 -21.53 7.96
CA CYS A 462 11.36 -20.07 8.11
C CYS A 462 10.77 -19.44 6.82
N ALA A 463 9.91 -18.44 6.98
CA ALA A 463 9.27 -17.80 5.85
C ALA A 463 10.25 -16.97 5.03
N LEU A 464 10.06 -17.00 3.71
CA LEU A 464 10.65 -16.03 2.78
C LEU A 464 9.56 -15.25 2.05
N SER A 465 8.46 -15.89 1.64
CA SER A 465 7.31 -15.19 1.07
C SER A 465 6.02 -15.95 1.32
N GLY A 466 4.95 -15.24 1.69
CA GLY A 466 3.59 -15.77 1.63
C GLY A 466 2.99 -15.64 0.23
N GLY A 467 1.69 -15.90 0.13
CA GLY A 467 0.90 -15.64 -1.06
C GLY A 467 0.88 -14.15 -1.43
N GLY A 468 0.96 -13.30 -0.41
CA GLY A 468 1.25 -11.85 -0.49
C GLY A 468 2.60 -11.46 -1.11
N GLY A 469 3.48 -12.41 -1.41
CA GLY A 469 4.87 -12.16 -1.75
C GLY A 469 5.69 -11.71 -0.53
N THR A 470 6.57 -10.73 -0.70
CA THR A 470 7.47 -10.20 0.34
C THR A 470 7.25 -8.73 0.65
N TYR A 471 6.14 -8.14 0.17
CA TYR A 471 5.86 -6.71 0.35
C TYR A 471 4.76 -6.49 1.41
N LEU A 472 4.21 -5.26 1.48
CA LEU A 472 3.25 -4.86 2.49
C LEU A 472 1.89 -5.57 2.40
N SER A 473 1.55 -6.19 1.27
CA SER A 473 0.38 -7.07 1.17
C SER A 473 0.54 -8.31 2.07
N ASN A 474 1.69 -8.99 2.00
CA ASN A 474 2.04 -10.07 2.93
C ASN A 474 2.10 -9.59 4.39
N GLU A 475 2.65 -8.41 4.63
CA GLU A 475 2.71 -7.80 5.97
C GLU A 475 1.31 -7.67 6.59
N SER A 476 0.36 -7.08 5.85
CA SER A 476 -1.02 -6.92 6.31
C SER A 476 -1.75 -8.25 6.49
N ALA A 477 -1.54 -9.20 5.57
CA ALA A 477 -2.14 -10.52 5.62
C ALA A 477 -1.68 -11.31 6.86
N TYR A 478 -0.38 -11.32 7.11
CA TYR A 478 0.23 -11.98 8.26
C TYR A 478 -0.26 -11.38 9.57
N ARG A 479 -0.23 -10.05 9.70
CA ARG A 479 -0.66 -9.34 10.92
C ARG A 479 -2.14 -9.55 11.22
N ASN A 480 -3.02 -9.45 10.21
CA ASN A 480 -4.45 -9.67 10.36
C ASN A 480 -4.77 -11.09 10.85
N THR A 481 -4.20 -12.10 10.19
CA THR A 481 -4.43 -13.51 10.57
C THR A 481 -3.78 -13.88 11.90
N LEU A 482 -2.61 -13.30 12.23
CA LEU A 482 -2.01 -13.45 13.55
C LEU A 482 -2.89 -12.85 14.65
N LEU A 483 -3.48 -11.67 14.45
CA LEU A 483 -4.40 -11.07 15.43
C LEU A 483 -5.59 -11.99 15.71
N ARG A 484 -6.23 -12.55 14.67
CA ARG A 484 -7.30 -13.55 14.82
C ARG A 484 -6.82 -14.74 15.67
N ASP A 485 -5.66 -15.31 15.33
CA ASP A 485 -5.10 -16.48 16.01
C ASP A 485 -4.77 -16.19 17.48
N ARG A 486 -4.20 -15.02 17.77
CA ARG A 486 -3.87 -14.56 19.13
C ARG A 486 -5.11 -14.25 19.96
N ALA A 487 -6.18 -13.76 19.33
CA ALA A 487 -7.47 -13.55 19.96
C ALA A 487 -8.24 -14.88 20.17
N GLY A 488 -7.81 -15.96 19.53
CA GLY A 488 -8.46 -17.27 19.63
C GLY A 488 -9.84 -17.31 18.97
N LEU A 489 -10.03 -16.53 17.90
CA LEU A 489 -11.29 -16.41 17.18
C LEU A 489 -11.37 -17.43 16.04
N ASP A 490 -12.59 -17.91 15.78
CA ASP A 490 -12.93 -18.80 14.66
C ASP A 490 -13.80 -18.04 13.65
N ILE A 491 -13.27 -16.93 13.13
CA ILE A 491 -13.91 -16.07 12.14
C ILE A 491 -13.12 -16.10 10.82
N PRO A 492 -13.76 -15.85 9.66
CA PRO A 492 -13.05 -15.63 8.42
C PRO A 492 -12.07 -14.45 8.55
N ALA A 493 -10.78 -14.74 8.48
CA ALA A 493 -9.74 -13.74 8.30
C ALA A 493 -8.72 -14.18 7.26
N GLY A 494 -8.32 -13.26 6.40
CA GLY A 494 -7.36 -13.54 5.34
C GLY A 494 -7.07 -12.34 4.48
N HIS A 495 -6.49 -12.61 3.32
CA HIS A 495 -6.07 -11.61 2.35
C HIS A 495 -6.54 -11.95 0.95
N ILE A 496 -6.94 -10.91 0.22
CA ILE A 496 -7.36 -11.02 -1.18
C ILE A 496 -6.53 -10.04 -2.01
N HIS A 497 -5.78 -10.55 -2.99
CA HIS A 497 -5.24 -9.70 -4.03
C HIS A 497 -6.28 -9.46 -5.11
N THR A 498 -6.38 -8.22 -5.56
CA THR A 498 -7.18 -7.84 -6.74
C THR A 498 -6.34 -7.88 -8.02
N PRO A 499 -6.97 -7.89 -9.21
CA PRO A 499 -6.32 -7.50 -10.46
C PRO A 499 -5.67 -6.10 -10.37
N ASP A 500 -4.76 -5.76 -11.29
CA ASP A 500 -4.23 -4.40 -11.38
C ASP A 500 -5.14 -3.46 -12.16
N MET A 501 -5.20 -2.18 -11.75
CA MET A 501 -6.08 -1.19 -12.39
C MET A 501 -5.33 -0.20 -13.29
N GLN A 502 -4.02 -0.35 -13.47
CA GLN A 502 -3.15 0.67 -14.08
C GLN A 502 -3.17 0.63 -15.62
N HIS A 503 -4.37 0.53 -16.19
CA HIS A 503 -4.62 0.45 -17.62
C HIS A 503 -5.09 1.80 -18.16
N PHE A 504 -4.22 2.49 -18.90
CA PHE A 504 -4.54 3.78 -19.51
C PHE A 504 -4.57 3.66 -21.04
N ALA A 505 -5.59 4.24 -21.67
CA ALA A 505 -5.58 4.46 -23.12
C ALA A 505 -4.74 5.68 -23.51
N THR A 506 -4.47 6.57 -22.56
CA THR A 506 -3.77 7.84 -22.76
C THR A 506 -2.39 7.85 -22.10
N ASP A 507 -1.42 8.46 -22.78
CA ASP A 507 -0.03 8.46 -22.31
C ASP A 507 0.20 9.40 -21.12
N VAL A 508 -0.52 10.51 -21.03
CA VAL A 508 -0.23 11.58 -20.05
C VAL A 508 -1.45 12.17 -19.35
N ALA A 509 -2.66 11.77 -19.75
CA ALA A 509 -3.85 12.27 -19.06
C ALA A 509 -3.91 11.69 -17.64
N VAL A 510 -4.45 12.49 -16.73
CA VAL A 510 -4.59 12.16 -15.31
C VAL A 510 -5.47 10.92 -15.09
N THR A 511 -6.53 10.78 -15.88
CA THR A 511 -7.47 9.66 -15.90
C THR A 511 -7.97 9.47 -17.33
N ASP A 512 -8.49 8.29 -17.64
CA ASP A 512 -9.25 8.02 -18.86
C ASP A 512 -10.26 6.89 -18.66
N ALA A 513 -11.15 6.71 -19.63
CA ALA A 513 -12.23 5.73 -19.53
C ALA A 513 -11.77 4.28 -19.38
N THR A 514 -10.54 3.93 -19.81
CA THR A 514 -10.01 2.58 -19.63
C THR A 514 -9.62 2.38 -18.17
N PHE A 515 -8.88 3.31 -17.59
CA PHE A 515 -8.48 3.26 -16.18
C PHE A 515 -9.71 3.20 -15.26
N GLU A 516 -10.71 4.02 -15.58
CA GLU A 516 -11.98 4.07 -14.85
C GLU A 516 -12.75 2.76 -14.96
N ALA A 517 -12.86 2.17 -16.15
CA ALA A 517 -13.55 0.90 -16.34
C ALA A 517 -12.88 -0.26 -15.59
N TRP A 518 -11.55 -0.31 -15.57
CA TRP A 518 -10.80 -1.31 -14.81
C TRP A 518 -11.04 -1.17 -13.31
N ARG A 519 -10.92 0.05 -12.77
CA ARG A 519 -11.25 0.33 -11.37
C ARG A 519 -12.67 -0.11 -11.03
N ASP A 520 -13.66 0.33 -11.81
CA ASP A 520 -15.08 0.11 -11.52
C ASP A 520 -15.42 -1.39 -11.55
N ALA A 521 -14.87 -2.14 -12.50
CA ALA A 521 -15.04 -3.60 -12.55
C ALA A 521 -14.40 -4.30 -11.34
N ILE A 522 -13.17 -3.92 -10.96
CA ILE A 522 -12.48 -4.53 -9.82
C ILE A 522 -13.21 -4.22 -8.52
N VAL A 523 -13.63 -2.97 -8.30
CA VAL A 523 -14.38 -2.58 -7.10
C VAL A 523 -15.72 -3.31 -7.04
N ALA A 524 -16.45 -3.40 -8.15
CA ALA A 524 -17.72 -4.13 -8.20
C ALA A 524 -17.53 -5.61 -7.82
N GLN A 525 -16.58 -6.32 -8.42
CA GLN A 525 -16.33 -7.72 -8.09
C GLN A 525 -15.77 -7.92 -6.67
N SER A 526 -15.00 -6.96 -6.15
CA SER A 526 -14.49 -7.00 -4.77
C SER A 526 -15.62 -6.94 -3.74
N ARG A 527 -16.65 -6.12 -3.98
CA ARG A 527 -17.86 -6.04 -3.13
C ARG A 527 -18.54 -7.40 -3.04
N GLU A 528 -18.82 -8.01 -4.19
CA GLU A 528 -19.45 -9.34 -4.26
C GLU A 528 -18.61 -10.41 -3.54
N LEU A 529 -17.28 -10.37 -3.65
CA LEU A 529 -16.41 -11.30 -2.92
C LEU A 529 -16.48 -11.11 -1.40
N VAL A 530 -16.48 -9.86 -0.93
CA VAL A 530 -16.63 -9.53 0.49
C VAL A 530 -18.01 -9.96 1.01
N GLU A 531 -19.07 -9.82 0.21
CA GLU A 531 -20.40 -10.32 0.55
C GLU A 531 -20.43 -11.85 0.71
N VAL A 532 -19.70 -12.59 -0.14
CA VAL A 532 -19.57 -14.04 0.02
C VAL A 532 -18.88 -14.41 1.33
N VAL A 533 -17.85 -13.67 1.75
CA VAL A 533 -17.21 -13.89 3.06
C VAL A 533 -18.21 -13.68 4.19
N ALA A 534 -18.97 -12.59 4.13
CA ALA A 534 -19.95 -12.25 5.15
C ALA A 534 -21.11 -13.25 5.26
N ALA A 535 -21.50 -13.87 4.14
CA ALA A 535 -22.54 -14.89 4.13
C ALA A 535 -22.10 -16.21 4.81
N HIS A 536 -20.80 -16.36 5.11
CA HIS A 536 -20.20 -17.57 5.68
C HIS A 536 -19.38 -17.28 6.95
N SER A 537 -19.56 -16.12 7.56
CA SER A 537 -18.99 -15.72 8.86
C SER A 537 -19.85 -16.11 10.06
#